data_AF-A0A3M2ITV1-F1
#
_entry.id   AF-A0A3M2ITV1-F1
#
_cell.length_a   1.000
_cell.length_b   1.000
_cell.length_c   1.000
_cell.angle_alpha   90.00
_cell.angle_beta   90.00
_cell.angle_gamma   90.00
#
_symmetry.space_group_name_H-M   'P 1'
#
loop_
_entity.id
_entity.type
_entity.pdbx_description
1 polymer ?
#
loop_
_entity_poly.entity_id
_entity_poly.type
_entity_poly.pdbx_seq_one_letter_code
_entity_poly.pdbx_strand_id
1 'polypeptide(L)'
;ADAPGRAAPASQDPASREPAAPSTAAPDPGSPDPARPDSAAPDPASPHLASGRAREGSGPLGTGEDLVAEDPDRPRRSATAEVADLLADLTAAGARTLAFTRSRRAAESVASVTREHLRDVDPSLAAAVAAYRGGYLPEERRDLEDAIRTGRLRALATTNALELGVDISGLDAVVIAGWPGTRVSLWQQAGRAGRAGADGLVVLVAREDPLDTFLVHHPEAALDAPVEATVFDPTNPYVLAPHLCAAAAEAPLRAEELDLFGPGTRELLDVLVARGALRRRTSGWYWTHAEQAARLTDLRGTGGDPVRVVEGTTGRLLGTVDSAAADSTVHAGAVYVHQGASYVVDDLDLVDGVALVGRRDVDYGTWARWVTSTEIRSTTAERRWGPVTWGFGAVDVTTQVLGYQRKRIPDMEVLGSETLDLPARTLPTTAVWWTAPAEVLAAAGITVETAPGALHAAEHASIGLLPLLATCDRWDLGGVSTALHVDTEQATVFVHDAYPGGAGFAERGYALGATWLRATRQAIATCPCRSGCPACVQSPKCGNGNNPLEKDAAVRLLDAVLAHADGS
;
A
#
# COMPACT_ATOMS: atom_id res chain seq x y z
N ALA A 1 58.82 -13.81 -23.22
CA ALA A 1 59.04 -15.22 -23.55
C ALA A 1 57.70 -15.83 -23.95
N ASP A 2 57.45 -15.76 -25.26
CA ASP A 2 56.69 -16.67 -26.13
C ASP A 2 55.65 -17.64 -25.56
N ALA A 3 54.41 -17.46 -26.05
CA ALA A 3 53.49 -18.55 -26.38
C ALA A 3 54.04 -19.35 -27.58
N PRO A 4 53.61 -20.61 -27.93
CA PRO A 4 52.23 -20.84 -28.40
C PRO A 4 51.65 -22.30 -28.30
N GLY A 5 50.31 -22.39 -28.30
CA GLY A 5 49.54 -23.03 -29.40
C GLY A 5 49.20 -24.54 -29.41
N ARG A 6 48.01 -24.79 -30.02
CA ARG A 6 47.45 -26.02 -30.65
C ARG A 6 46.75 -27.04 -29.73
N ALA A 7 45.68 -27.75 -30.12
CA ALA A 7 44.74 -27.71 -31.24
C ALA A 7 43.60 -28.71 -30.94
N ALA A 8 42.42 -28.51 -31.54
CA ALA A 8 41.30 -29.45 -31.55
C ALA A 8 41.60 -30.74 -32.37
N PRO A 9 40.71 -31.74 -32.30
CA PRO A 9 40.10 -32.20 -33.53
C PRO A 9 38.57 -32.32 -33.46
N ALA A 10 37.98 -32.12 -34.64
CA ALA A 10 36.57 -32.28 -34.98
C ALA A 10 36.19 -33.74 -35.30
N SER A 11 34.92 -33.92 -35.68
CA SER A 11 34.34 -35.05 -36.43
C SER A 11 33.80 -36.19 -35.52
N GLN A 12 32.62 -36.79 -35.68
CA GLN A 12 31.59 -36.83 -36.72
C GLN A 12 30.26 -37.24 -36.07
N ASP A 13 29.16 -36.65 -36.53
CA ASP A 13 27.81 -37.21 -36.52
C ASP A 13 27.33 -37.12 -37.98
N PRO A 14 26.79 -38.18 -38.60
CA PRO A 14 25.33 -38.20 -38.72
C PRO A 14 24.70 -39.61 -38.78
N ALA A 15 23.44 -39.72 -38.33
CA ALA A 15 22.29 -40.21 -39.11
C ALA A 15 21.29 -41.06 -38.29
N SER A 16 20.03 -40.62 -38.26
CA SER A 16 18.81 -41.47 -38.23
C SER A 16 17.59 -40.55 -38.41
N ARG A 17 17.08 -40.34 -39.63
CA ARG A 17 16.04 -41.12 -40.33
C ARG A 17 14.72 -41.26 -39.55
N GLU A 18 13.78 -40.35 -39.85
CA GLU A 18 12.34 -40.62 -39.87
C GLU A 18 12.01 -41.77 -40.85
N PRO A 19 10.85 -42.44 -40.68
CA PRO A 19 9.74 -42.11 -41.58
C PRO A 19 8.29 -42.28 -41.03
N ALA A 20 7.42 -41.45 -41.61
CA ALA A 20 6.09 -41.75 -42.16
C ALA A 20 4.86 -42.05 -41.28
N ALA A 21 3.85 -41.20 -41.49
CA ALA A 21 2.42 -41.42 -41.23
C ALA A 21 1.76 -42.38 -42.24
N PRO A 22 0.58 -42.95 -41.89
CA PRO A 22 -0.64 -42.77 -42.69
C PRO A 22 -1.91 -42.63 -41.81
N SER A 23 -2.89 -41.75 -42.06
CA SER A 23 -4.02 -41.85 -43.02
C SER A 23 -5.40 -41.97 -42.31
N THR A 24 -6.27 -40.98 -42.60
CA THR A 24 -7.71 -41.05 -42.95
C THR A 24 -8.82 -41.44 -41.97
N ALA A 25 -9.85 -40.58 -42.01
CA ALA A 25 -11.29 -40.83 -42.13
C ALA A 25 -12.18 -40.89 -40.87
N ALA A 26 -13.10 -39.92 -40.81
CA ALA A 26 -14.39 -39.97 -40.11
C ALA A 26 -15.35 -40.95 -40.80
N PRO A 27 -16.42 -41.41 -40.10
CA PRO A 27 -17.73 -40.76 -40.31
C PRO A 27 -18.67 -40.72 -39.07
N ASP A 28 -19.55 -39.72 -39.03
CA ASP A 28 -20.88 -39.67 -38.36
C ASP A 28 -21.91 -40.40 -39.29
N PRO A 29 -23.21 -40.71 -38.98
CA PRO A 29 -24.11 -40.14 -37.96
C PRO A 29 -25.16 -41.11 -37.31
N GLY A 30 -25.96 -40.61 -36.36
CA GLY A 30 -27.16 -41.31 -35.88
C GLY A 30 -27.98 -40.57 -34.81
N SER A 31 -29.09 -39.94 -35.25
CA SER A 31 -30.19 -39.26 -34.51
C SER A 31 -30.97 -40.20 -33.52
N PRO A 32 -32.13 -39.84 -32.90
CA PRO A 32 -32.88 -38.57 -32.81
C PRO A 32 -33.44 -38.21 -31.40
N ASP A 33 -33.98 -36.99 -31.28
CA ASP A 33 -34.92 -36.53 -30.24
C ASP A 33 -36.32 -37.17 -30.45
N PRO A 34 -37.12 -37.43 -29.40
CA PRO A 34 -38.38 -36.68 -29.33
C PRO A 34 -38.93 -36.37 -27.91
N ALA A 35 -39.50 -35.18 -27.82
CA ALA A 35 -40.84 -34.84 -27.30
C ALA A 35 -41.17 -34.99 -25.80
N ARG A 36 -41.63 -33.85 -25.25
CA ARG A 36 -42.42 -33.70 -24.01
C ARG A 36 -43.78 -34.42 -24.09
N PRO A 37 -44.41 -34.64 -22.92
CA PRO A 37 -45.68 -33.96 -22.67
C PRO A 37 -45.85 -33.40 -21.24
N ASP A 38 -46.69 -32.37 -21.17
CA ASP A 38 -47.27 -31.72 -19.99
C ASP A 38 -48.09 -32.67 -19.09
N SER A 39 -48.14 -32.39 -17.78
CA SER A 39 -49.42 -32.21 -17.05
C SER A 39 -49.26 -31.83 -15.56
N ALA A 40 -49.91 -30.71 -15.20
CA ALA A 40 -50.77 -30.47 -14.02
C ALA A 40 -50.20 -30.24 -12.59
N ALA A 41 -50.29 -28.95 -12.17
CA ALA A 41 -50.93 -28.35 -10.95
C ALA A 41 -50.55 -28.82 -9.52
N PRO A 42 -50.64 -27.98 -8.44
CA PRO A 42 -51.60 -26.86 -8.23
C PRO A 42 -51.10 -25.56 -7.54
N ASP A 43 -52.01 -24.55 -7.56
CA ASP A 43 -52.14 -23.30 -6.78
C ASP A 43 -52.00 -23.48 -5.23
N PRO A 44 -51.97 -22.44 -4.35
CA PRO A 44 -52.00 -20.98 -4.57
C PRO A 44 -51.06 -20.13 -3.66
N ALA A 45 -51.15 -18.80 -3.83
CA ALA A 45 -50.82 -17.71 -2.89
C ALA A 45 -49.56 -16.88 -3.20
N SER A 46 -49.74 -15.85 -4.05
CA SER A 46 -48.94 -14.63 -4.04
C SER A 46 -49.46 -13.62 -3.02
N PRO A 47 -48.60 -12.68 -2.59
CA PRO A 47 -48.99 -11.28 -2.70
C PRO A 47 -47.95 -10.47 -3.49
N HIS A 48 -48.43 -9.90 -4.59
CA HIS A 48 -48.07 -8.61 -5.20
C HIS A 48 -46.60 -8.16 -5.22
N LEU A 49 -45.91 -8.42 -6.33
CA LEU A 49 -44.79 -7.62 -6.83
C LEU A 49 -45.33 -6.45 -7.66
N ALA A 50 -45.10 -5.22 -7.19
CA ALA A 50 -45.26 -4.02 -7.99
C ALA A 50 -44.11 -3.94 -9.01
N SER A 51 -44.46 -4.05 -10.29
CA SER A 51 -43.52 -3.95 -11.41
C SER A 51 -42.99 -2.52 -11.57
N GLY A 52 -41.79 -2.25 -11.07
CA GLY A 52 -40.95 -1.14 -11.53
C GLY A 52 -40.04 -1.64 -12.65
N ARG A 53 -40.21 -1.12 -13.87
CA ARG A 53 -39.31 -1.40 -15.00
C ARG A 53 -37.87 -1.00 -14.64
N ALA A 54 -37.02 -1.98 -14.36
CA ALA A 54 -35.58 -1.76 -14.29
C ALA A 54 -35.04 -1.51 -15.71
N ARG A 55 -34.26 -0.45 -15.87
CA ARG A 55 -33.54 -0.13 -17.10
C ARG A 55 -32.40 -1.13 -17.27
N GLU A 56 -32.28 -1.71 -18.46
CA GLU A 56 -31.13 -2.51 -18.90
C GLU A 56 -29.84 -1.70 -18.73
N GLY A 57 -28.95 -2.16 -17.85
CA GLY A 57 -27.63 -1.58 -17.63
C GLY A 57 -26.62 -2.17 -18.62
N SER A 58 -25.92 -1.30 -19.34
CA SER A 58 -24.89 -1.64 -20.32
C SER A 58 -23.52 -1.82 -19.66
N GLY A 59 -23.14 -3.06 -19.35
CA GLY A 59 -21.75 -3.45 -19.06
C GLY A 59 -21.02 -3.94 -20.33
N PRO A 60 -19.67 -3.95 -20.38
CA PRO A 60 -18.92 -4.22 -21.62
C PRO A 60 -18.99 -5.66 -22.17
N LEU A 61 -19.59 -6.60 -21.45
CA LEU A 61 -19.83 -7.97 -21.91
C LEU A 61 -21.20 -8.38 -21.39
N GLY A 62 -22.21 -8.38 -22.26
CA GLY A 62 -23.58 -8.74 -21.90
C GLY A 62 -23.73 -10.20 -21.50
N THR A 63 -23.33 -10.57 -20.27
CA THR A 63 -23.54 -11.90 -19.70
C THR A 63 -24.93 -12.06 -19.05
N GLY A 64 -25.72 -11.00 -18.94
CA GLY A 64 -27.10 -11.10 -18.46
C GLY A 64 -27.24 -11.65 -17.05
N GLU A 65 -26.16 -11.65 -16.26
CA GLU A 65 -26.23 -11.94 -14.84
C GLU A 65 -26.87 -10.73 -14.15
N ASP A 66 -28.03 -10.96 -13.56
CA ASP A 66 -28.64 -10.01 -12.64
C ASP A 66 -27.56 -9.62 -11.61
N LEU A 67 -27.19 -8.35 -11.55
CA LEU A 67 -26.47 -7.80 -10.41
C LEU A 67 -27.32 -8.12 -9.19
N VAL A 68 -26.93 -9.14 -8.44
CA VAL A 68 -27.59 -9.52 -7.19
C VAL A 68 -27.66 -8.22 -6.39
N ALA A 69 -28.88 -7.77 -6.11
CA ALA A 69 -29.08 -6.58 -5.30
C ALA A 69 -28.37 -6.84 -3.96
N GLU A 70 -27.21 -6.20 -3.78
CA GLU A 70 -26.44 -6.33 -2.55
C GLU A 70 -27.33 -5.80 -1.43
N ASP A 71 -27.55 -6.63 -0.42
CA ASP A 71 -28.09 -6.15 0.85
C ASP A 71 -27.09 -5.12 1.40
N PRO A 72 -27.45 -3.82 1.48
CA PRO A 72 -26.54 -2.78 1.94
C PRO A 72 -26.08 -2.98 3.39
N ASP A 73 -26.76 -3.86 4.16
CA ASP A 73 -26.43 -4.19 5.54
C ASP A 73 -25.67 -5.52 5.68
N ARG A 74 -25.43 -6.29 4.61
CA ARG A 74 -24.56 -7.47 4.68
C ARG A 74 -23.09 -7.04 4.57
N PRO A 75 -22.25 -7.29 5.58
CA PRO A 75 -20.85 -6.91 5.52
C PRO A 75 -20.18 -7.63 4.35
N ARG A 76 -19.56 -6.85 3.46
CA ARG A 76 -18.74 -7.38 2.38
C ARG A 76 -17.61 -8.21 3.00
N ARG A 77 -17.25 -9.31 2.33
CA ARG A 77 -16.09 -10.11 2.74
C ARG A 77 -14.83 -9.30 2.50
N SER A 78 -13.84 -9.44 3.38
CA SER A 78 -12.58 -8.73 3.21
C SER A 78 -11.88 -9.20 1.94
N ALA A 79 -11.19 -8.30 1.23
CA ALA A 79 -10.43 -8.67 0.05
C ALA A 79 -9.40 -9.77 0.33
N THR A 80 -8.82 -9.82 1.53
CA THR A 80 -7.92 -10.90 1.94
C THR A 80 -8.61 -12.25 2.04
N ALA A 81 -9.88 -12.30 2.48
CA ALA A 81 -10.65 -13.53 2.51
C ALA A 81 -11.02 -13.99 1.09
N GLU A 82 -11.51 -13.08 0.25
CA GLU A 82 -11.80 -13.35 -1.17
C GLU A 82 -10.56 -13.84 -1.93
N VAL A 83 -9.40 -13.21 -1.70
CA VAL A 83 -8.13 -13.63 -2.31
C VAL A 83 -7.67 -14.99 -1.80
N ALA A 84 -7.88 -15.31 -0.53
CA ALA A 84 -7.53 -16.62 0.00
C ALA A 84 -8.39 -17.75 -0.59
N ASP A 85 -9.68 -17.50 -0.81
CA ASP A 85 -10.58 -18.43 -1.52
C ASP A 85 -10.13 -18.64 -2.97
N LEU A 86 -9.97 -17.55 -3.72
CA LEU A 86 -9.52 -17.61 -5.12
C LEU A 86 -8.16 -18.30 -5.24
N LEU A 87 -7.24 -18.03 -4.31
CA LEU A 87 -5.93 -18.67 -4.30
C LEU A 87 -6.03 -20.18 -4.00
N ALA A 88 -6.95 -20.59 -3.14
CA ALA A 88 -7.21 -22.01 -2.85
C ALA A 88 -7.80 -22.71 -4.08
N ASP A 89 -8.82 -22.13 -4.72
CA ASP A 89 -9.45 -22.67 -5.92
C ASP A 89 -8.45 -22.81 -7.08
N LEU A 90 -7.64 -21.78 -7.34
CA LEU A 90 -6.59 -21.81 -8.35
C LEU A 90 -5.52 -22.86 -8.03
N THR A 91 -5.13 -22.98 -6.76
CA THR A 91 -4.15 -24.00 -6.34
C THR A 91 -4.70 -25.41 -6.51
N ALA A 92 -5.97 -25.64 -6.16
CA ALA A 92 -6.67 -26.91 -6.35
C ALA A 92 -6.83 -27.27 -7.82
N ALA A 93 -7.04 -26.27 -8.69
CA ALA A 93 -7.03 -26.44 -10.15
C ALA A 93 -5.63 -26.68 -10.74
N GLY A 94 -4.57 -26.61 -9.92
CA GLY A 94 -3.19 -26.82 -10.35
C GLY A 94 -2.54 -25.60 -11.02
N ALA A 95 -3.08 -24.41 -10.85
CA ALA A 95 -2.47 -23.18 -11.33
C ALA A 95 -1.31 -22.75 -10.42
N ARG A 96 -0.21 -22.31 -11.02
CA ARG A 96 0.87 -21.59 -10.32
C ARG A 96 0.46 -20.13 -10.21
N THR A 97 0.31 -19.66 -8.97
CA THR A 97 -0.34 -18.38 -8.69
C THR A 97 0.49 -17.51 -7.75
N LEU A 98 0.55 -16.21 -8.02
CA LEU A 98 0.97 -15.21 -7.04
C LEU A 98 -0.23 -14.41 -6.56
N ALA A 99 -0.36 -14.26 -5.24
CA ALA A 99 -1.33 -13.37 -4.61
C ALA A 99 -0.60 -12.15 -4.02
N PHE A 100 -0.65 -11.01 -4.69
CA PHE A 100 -0.10 -9.75 -4.17
C PHE A 100 -1.02 -9.16 -3.11
N THR A 101 -0.43 -8.69 -2.02
CA THR A 101 -1.13 -8.07 -0.90
C THR A 101 -0.43 -6.79 -0.48
N ARG A 102 -1.16 -5.91 0.20
CA ARG A 102 -0.67 -4.57 0.56
C ARG A 102 0.04 -4.49 1.91
N SER A 103 0.10 -5.57 2.68
CA SER A 103 0.80 -5.58 3.97
C SER A 103 1.42 -6.93 4.29
N ARG A 104 2.47 -6.93 5.11
CA ARG A 104 3.14 -8.14 5.60
C ARG A 104 2.15 -9.06 6.34
N ARG A 105 1.25 -8.49 7.15
CA ARG A 105 0.21 -9.23 7.87
C ARG A 105 -0.82 -9.85 6.91
N ALA A 106 -1.21 -9.14 5.86
CA ALA A 106 -2.15 -9.65 4.86
C ALA A 106 -1.56 -10.83 4.08
N ALA A 107 -0.28 -10.78 3.68
CA ALA A 107 0.39 -11.90 3.02
C ALA A 107 0.39 -13.18 3.89
N GLU A 108 0.75 -13.04 5.17
CA GLU A 108 0.72 -14.16 6.14
C GLU A 108 -0.70 -14.71 6.34
N SER A 109 -1.69 -13.82 6.46
CA SER A 109 -3.10 -14.18 6.63
C SER A 109 -3.66 -14.92 5.41
N VAL A 110 -3.46 -14.40 4.20
CA VAL A 110 -3.89 -15.03 2.95
C VAL A 110 -3.28 -16.41 2.81
N ALA A 111 -1.97 -16.56 3.01
CA ALA A 111 -1.30 -17.86 2.93
C ALA A 111 -1.85 -18.84 3.98
N SER A 112 -2.10 -18.38 5.21
CA SER A 112 -2.62 -19.23 6.29
C SER A 112 -4.03 -19.73 6.01
N VAL A 113 -4.94 -18.84 5.62
CA VAL A 113 -6.34 -19.18 5.31
C VAL A 113 -6.42 -20.08 4.07
N THR A 114 -5.61 -19.79 3.04
CA THR A 114 -5.53 -20.64 1.84
C THR A 114 -5.11 -22.08 2.21
N ARG A 115 -4.10 -22.24 3.08
CA ARG A 115 -3.68 -23.56 3.56
C ARG A 115 -4.76 -24.28 4.34
N GLU A 116 -5.56 -23.55 5.12
CA GLU A 116 -6.67 -24.12 5.87
C GLU A 116 -7.74 -24.67 4.91
N HIS A 117 -8.20 -23.86 3.95
CA HIS A 117 -9.15 -24.30 2.93
C HIS A 117 -8.65 -25.51 2.13
N LEU A 118 -7.36 -25.52 1.78
CA LEU A 118 -6.76 -26.64 1.04
C LEU A 118 -6.61 -27.91 1.88
N ARG A 119 -6.44 -27.85 3.20
CA ARG A 119 -6.33 -29.06 4.04
C ARG A 119 -7.59 -29.92 3.98
N ASP A 120 -8.75 -29.28 3.85
CA ASP A 120 -10.04 -29.96 3.74
C ASP A 120 -10.22 -30.62 2.36
N VAL A 121 -9.48 -30.16 1.34
CA VAL A 121 -9.51 -30.68 -0.03
C VAL A 121 -8.42 -31.74 -0.26
N ASP A 122 -7.15 -31.36 -0.06
CA ASP A 122 -5.97 -32.22 -0.15
C ASP A 122 -4.84 -31.65 0.75
N PRO A 123 -4.48 -32.33 1.86
CA PRO A 123 -3.41 -31.90 2.75
C PRO A 123 -2.05 -31.67 2.09
N SER A 124 -1.77 -32.32 0.96
CA SER A 124 -0.52 -32.14 0.22
C SER A 124 -0.46 -30.78 -0.48
N LEU A 125 -1.59 -30.23 -0.91
CA LEU A 125 -1.68 -28.90 -1.52
C LEU A 125 -1.41 -27.79 -0.50
N ALA A 126 -1.79 -27.99 0.76
CA ALA A 126 -1.49 -27.03 1.83
C ALA A 126 0.02 -26.83 2.05
N ALA A 127 0.85 -27.84 1.78
CA ALA A 127 2.31 -27.72 1.84
C ALA A 127 2.90 -26.94 0.64
N ALA A 128 2.11 -26.74 -0.42
CA ALA A 128 2.51 -26.04 -1.64
C ALA A 128 2.18 -24.53 -1.62
N VAL A 129 1.75 -23.99 -0.47
CA VAL A 129 1.39 -22.57 -0.28
C VAL A 129 2.22 -21.93 0.83
N ALA A 130 2.89 -20.82 0.52
CA ALA A 130 3.67 -20.06 1.50
C ALA A 130 3.43 -18.54 1.41
N ALA A 131 3.90 -17.81 2.41
CA ALA A 131 3.99 -16.35 2.35
C ALA A 131 5.39 -15.91 1.90
N TYR A 132 5.50 -14.73 1.30
CA TYR A 132 6.77 -14.09 0.94
C TYR A 132 6.74 -12.59 1.29
N ARG A 133 7.69 -12.12 2.10
CA ARG A 133 7.83 -10.69 2.44
C ARG A 133 9.30 -10.29 2.55
N GLY A 134 9.58 -9.02 2.24
CA GLY A 134 10.95 -8.48 2.23
C GLY A 134 11.69 -8.52 3.57
N GLY A 135 10.95 -8.64 4.69
CA GLY A 135 11.53 -8.75 6.03
C GLY A 135 11.98 -10.17 6.42
N TYR A 136 11.88 -11.16 5.54
CA TYR A 136 12.48 -12.49 5.73
C TYR A 136 13.99 -12.48 5.48
N LEU A 137 14.66 -13.52 5.95
CA LEU A 137 16.08 -13.68 5.72
C LEU A 137 16.40 -13.88 4.23
N PRO A 138 17.55 -13.41 3.72
CA PRO A 138 17.94 -13.57 2.32
C PRO A 138 17.89 -15.02 1.82
N GLU A 139 18.33 -15.97 2.64
CA GLU A 139 18.31 -17.41 2.36
C GLU A 139 16.89 -17.95 2.23
N GLU A 140 15.99 -17.60 3.14
CA GLU A 140 14.57 -18.00 3.10
C GLU A 140 13.89 -17.48 1.84
N ARG A 141 14.19 -16.22 1.45
CA ARG A 141 13.64 -15.64 0.22
C ARG A 141 14.10 -16.41 -1.01
N ARG A 142 15.39 -16.73 -1.12
CA ARG A 142 15.93 -17.54 -2.23
C ARG A 142 15.28 -18.91 -2.31
N ASP A 143 15.09 -19.57 -1.18
CA ASP A 143 14.45 -20.89 -1.13
C ASP A 143 12.99 -20.86 -1.59
N LEU A 144 12.25 -19.79 -1.25
CA LEU A 144 10.86 -19.57 -1.68
C LEU A 144 10.78 -19.24 -3.18
N GLU A 145 11.68 -18.38 -3.67
CA GLU A 145 11.79 -18.00 -5.09
C GLU A 145 12.10 -19.22 -5.96
N ASP A 146 13.03 -20.06 -5.52
CA ASP A 146 13.35 -21.32 -6.19
C ASP A 146 12.19 -22.31 -6.13
N ALA A 147 11.45 -22.36 -5.02
CA ALA A 147 10.32 -23.27 -4.86
C ALA A 147 9.18 -22.97 -5.83
N ILE A 148 8.81 -21.69 -6.01
CA ILE A 148 7.75 -21.31 -6.94
C ILE A 148 8.20 -21.48 -8.39
N ARG A 149 9.47 -21.16 -8.70
CA ARG A 149 10.05 -21.34 -10.05
C ARG A 149 10.07 -22.80 -10.48
N THR A 150 10.44 -23.70 -9.57
CA THR A 150 10.51 -25.15 -9.82
C THR A 150 9.15 -25.86 -9.71
N GLY A 151 8.11 -25.17 -9.24
CA GLY A 151 6.78 -25.74 -9.03
C GLY A 151 6.61 -26.55 -7.74
N ARG A 152 7.63 -26.57 -6.86
CA ARG A 152 7.52 -27.13 -5.50
C ARG A 152 6.50 -26.37 -4.66
N LEU A 153 6.42 -25.06 -4.84
CA LEU A 153 5.26 -24.27 -4.42
C LEU A 153 4.35 -24.03 -5.62
N ARG A 154 3.05 -24.05 -5.37
CA ARG A 154 2.00 -23.73 -6.35
C ARG A 154 1.45 -22.33 -6.12
N ALA A 155 1.46 -21.85 -4.89
CA ALA A 155 1.03 -20.50 -4.58
C ALA A 155 1.95 -19.77 -3.60
N LEU A 156 2.13 -18.47 -3.81
CA LEU A 156 2.74 -17.56 -2.85
C LEU A 156 1.86 -16.34 -2.64
N ALA A 157 1.53 -16.06 -1.38
CA ALA A 157 1.00 -14.76 -0.99
C ALA A 157 2.16 -13.82 -0.65
N THR A 158 2.21 -12.66 -1.29
CA THR A 158 3.39 -11.79 -1.23
C THR A 158 3.02 -10.32 -1.10
N THR A 159 3.96 -9.48 -0.64
CA THR A 159 3.86 -8.02 -0.78
C THR A 159 4.34 -7.58 -2.17
N ASN A 160 4.65 -6.30 -2.38
CA ASN A 160 5.36 -5.83 -3.58
C ASN A 160 6.79 -6.40 -3.76
N ALA A 161 7.26 -7.27 -2.86
CA ALA A 161 8.63 -7.75 -2.86
C ALA A 161 8.96 -8.68 -4.05
N LEU A 162 7.94 -9.27 -4.69
CA LEU A 162 8.09 -10.05 -5.94
C LEU A 162 7.65 -9.27 -7.19
N GLU A 163 7.34 -7.97 -7.06
CA GLU A 163 6.95 -7.12 -8.19
C GLU A 163 8.12 -6.92 -9.16
N LEU A 164 9.33 -6.72 -8.64
CA LEU A 164 10.55 -6.41 -9.41
C LEU A 164 11.73 -7.30 -8.99
N GLY A 165 12.59 -7.62 -9.94
CA GLY A 165 13.94 -8.15 -9.67
C GLY A 165 14.08 -9.67 -9.51
N VAL A 166 12.98 -10.44 -9.48
CA VAL A 166 13.05 -11.92 -9.44
C VAL A 166 12.60 -12.51 -10.78
N ASP A 167 13.32 -13.52 -11.26
CA ASP A 167 12.98 -14.30 -12.47
C ASP A 167 11.88 -15.34 -12.18
N ILE A 168 10.72 -14.85 -11.74
CA ILE A 168 9.48 -15.63 -11.62
C ILE A 168 8.54 -15.08 -12.68
N SER A 169 8.32 -15.87 -13.73
CA SER A 169 7.49 -15.49 -14.87
C SER A 169 6.85 -16.71 -15.52
N GLY A 170 5.78 -16.50 -16.29
CA GLY A 170 5.02 -17.62 -16.87
C GLY A 170 4.20 -18.36 -15.82
N LEU A 171 3.63 -17.60 -14.88
CA LEU A 171 2.61 -18.09 -13.96
C LEU A 171 1.28 -18.21 -14.69
N ASP A 172 0.42 -19.07 -14.18
CA ASP A 172 -0.89 -19.33 -14.76
C ASP A 172 -1.90 -18.24 -14.32
N ALA A 173 -1.75 -17.73 -13.10
CA ALA A 173 -2.59 -16.66 -12.57
C ALA A 173 -1.84 -15.69 -11.64
N VAL A 174 -2.35 -14.47 -11.56
CA VAL A 174 -1.98 -13.45 -10.57
C VAL A 174 -3.26 -12.89 -9.95
N VAL A 175 -3.32 -12.87 -8.63
CA VAL A 175 -4.40 -12.25 -7.85
C VAL A 175 -3.82 -11.05 -7.11
N ILE A 176 -4.44 -9.89 -7.22
CA ILE A 176 -3.99 -8.64 -6.61
C ILE A 176 -5.03 -8.20 -5.58
N ALA A 177 -4.66 -8.24 -4.30
CA ALA A 177 -5.51 -7.85 -3.18
C ALA A 177 -5.44 -6.32 -2.97
N GLY A 178 -6.20 -5.61 -3.79
CA GLY A 178 -6.36 -4.16 -3.79
C GLY A 178 -5.35 -3.40 -4.64
N TRP A 179 -5.63 -2.12 -4.89
CA TRP A 179 -4.81 -1.30 -5.77
C TRP A 179 -3.34 -1.26 -5.30
N PRO A 180 -2.37 -1.56 -6.16
CA PRO A 180 -0.96 -1.68 -5.76
C PRO A 180 -0.25 -0.34 -5.53
N GLY A 181 -0.96 0.78 -5.67
CA GLY A 181 -0.45 2.14 -5.44
C GLY A 181 -0.31 2.92 -6.75
N THR A 182 0.25 2.29 -7.78
CA THR A 182 0.45 2.91 -9.11
C THR A 182 0.00 1.98 -10.24
N ARG A 183 -0.32 2.55 -11.41
CA ARG A 183 -0.57 1.79 -12.64
C ARG A 183 0.67 1.01 -13.06
N VAL A 184 1.87 1.58 -12.89
CA VAL A 184 3.14 0.86 -13.13
C VAL A 184 3.16 -0.45 -12.36
N SER A 185 2.88 -0.39 -11.06
CA SER A 185 2.88 -1.57 -10.18
C SER A 185 1.79 -2.56 -10.58
N LEU A 186 0.59 -2.09 -10.94
CA LEU A 186 -0.48 -2.96 -11.46
C LEU A 186 -0.01 -3.75 -12.68
N TRP A 187 0.57 -3.08 -13.67
CA TRP A 187 1.03 -3.73 -14.89
C TRP A 187 2.25 -4.63 -14.67
N GLN A 188 3.15 -4.27 -13.75
CA GLN A 188 4.28 -5.12 -13.37
C GLN A 188 3.84 -6.41 -12.66
N GLN A 189 2.87 -6.31 -11.76
CA GLN A 189 2.28 -7.46 -11.07
C GLN A 189 1.48 -8.31 -12.07
N ALA A 190 0.63 -7.71 -12.89
CA ALA A 190 -0.14 -8.38 -13.92
C ALA A 190 0.75 -9.12 -14.92
N GLY A 191 1.87 -8.52 -15.33
CA GLY A 191 2.85 -9.11 -16.26
C GLY A 191 3.59 -10.34 -15.74
N ARG A 192 3.32 -10.78 -14.50
CA ARG A 192 3.82 -12.06 -13.96
C ARG A 192 2.98 -13.27 -14.44
N ALA A 193 1.70 -13.04 -14.78
CA ALA A 193 0.83 -14.04 -15.39
C ALA A 193 0.98 -14.03 -16.92
N GLY A 194 1.00 -15.22 -17.52
CA GLY A 194 1.09 -15.40 -18.98
C GLY A 194 2.49 -15.16 -19.55
N ARG A 195 2.99 -16.06 -20.40
CA ARG A 195 4.19 -15.89 -21.25
C ARG A 195 4.16 -16.83 -22.45
N ALA A 196 4.92 -16.49 -23.50
CA ALA A 196 5.15 -17.33 -24.68
C ALA A 196 3.89 -17.79 -25.44
N GLY A 197 2.83 -16.96 -25.45
CA GLY A 197 1.59 -17.22 -26.18
C GLY A 197 0.56 -18.06 -25.41
N ALA A 198 0.83 -18.42 -24.15
CA ALA A 198 -0.15 -19.02 -23.26
C ALA A 198 -1.04 -17.96 -22.59
N ASP A 199 -2.30 -18.32 -22.39
CA ASP A 199 -3.26 -17.49 -21.65
C ASP A 199 -2.82 -17.34 -20.18
N GLY A 200 -3.13 -16.19 -19.58
CA GLY A 200 -2.88 -15.91 -18.17
C GLY A 200 -4.05 -15.17 -17.56
N LEU A 201 -4.39 -15.50 -16.31
CA LEU A 201 -5.46 -14.86 -15.57
C LEU A 201 -4.88 -13.77 -14.64
N VAL A 202 -5.47 -12.57 -14.67
CA VAL A 202 -5.18 -11.51 -13.70
C VAL A 202 -6.48 -11.07 -13.04
N VAL A 203 -6.54 -11.14 -11.72
CA VAL A 203 -7.71 -10.74 -10.93
C VAL A 203 -7.31 -9.63 -9.97
N LEU A 204 -7.95 -8.46 -10.09
CA LEU A 204 -7.85 -7.38 -9.09
C LEU A 204 -9.06 -7.47 -8.16
N VAL A 205 -8.81 -7.81 -6.90
CA VAL A 205 -9.83 -7.83 -5.84
C VAL A 205 -9.74 -6.52 -5.07
N ALA A 206 -10.66 -5.59 -5.36
CA ALA A 206 -10.69 -4.29 -4.70
C ALA A 206 -10.92 -4.42 -3.18
N ARG A 207 -10.18 -3.63 -2.41
CA ARG A 207 -10.38 -3.53 -0.96
C ARG A 207 -11.49 -2.55 -0.64
N GLU A 208 -11.92 -2.62 0.62
CA GLU A 208 -12.64 -1.52 1.24
C GLU A 208 -11.68 -0.35 1.50
N ASP A 209 -11.25 0.32 0.44
CA ASP A 209 -10.39 1.51 0.46
C ASP A 209 -11.00 2.56 -0.48
N PRO A 210 -10.90 3.87 -0.18
CA PRO A 210 -11.51 4.91 -1.00
C PRO A 210 -10.99 4.92 -2.44
N LEU A 211 -9.69 4.65 -2.63
CA LEU A 211 -9.08 4.61 -3.95
C LEU A 211 -9.52 3.39 -4.74
N ASP A 212 -9.43 2.21 -4.13
CA ASP A 212 -9.87 0.96 -4.75
C ASP A 212 -11.33 1.06 -5.20
N THR A 213 -12.21 1.61 -4.35
CA THR A 213 -13.63 1.81 -4.65
C THR A 213 -13.82 2.79 -5.81
N PHE A 214 -13.11 3.91 -5.80
CA PHE A 214 -13.14 4.87 -6.89
C PHE A 214 -12.72 4.21 -8.22
N LEU A 215 -11.64 3.45 -8.23
CA LEU A 215 -11.10 2.81 -9.44
C LEU A 215 -12.01 1.71 -10.00
N VAL A 216 -12.76 0.98 -9.16
CA VAL A 216 -13.76 0.00 -9.64
C VAL A 216 -14.94 0.69 -10.32
N HIS A 217 -15.35 1.86 -9.84
CA HIS A 217 -16.42 2.64 -10.46
C HIS A 217 -15.95 3.51 -11.64
N HIS A 218 -14.63 3.70 -11.78
CA HIS A 218 -13.96 4.46 -12.83
C HIS A 218 -12.81 3.65 -13.45
N PRO A 219 -13.10 2.49 -14.08
CA PRO A 219 -12.05 1.61 -14.60
C PRO A 219 -11.18 2.28 -15.67
N GLU A 220 -11.68 3.30 -16.38
CA GLU A 220 -10.92 4.14 -17.30
C GLU A 220 -9.71 4.81 -16.63
N ALA A 221 -9.83 5.17 -15.35
CA ALA A 221 -8.73 5.75 -14.58
C ALA A 221 -7.60 4.71 -14.31
N ALA A 222 -7.96 3.43 -14.19
CA ALA A 222 -7.03 2.32 -13.95
C ALA A 222 -6.47 1.70 -15.24
N LEU A 223 -7.23 1.71 -16.33
CA LEU A 223 -6.89 1.00 -17.57
C LEU A 223 -6.44 1.95 -18.70
N ASP A 224 -7.09 3.10 -18.88
CA ASP A 224 -6.92 3.92 -20.09
C ASP A 224 -5.99 5.13 -19.91
N ALA A 225 -5.81 5.60 -18.67
CA ALA A 225 -4.91 6.73 -18.39
C ALA A 225 -3.44 6.43 -18.78
N PRO A 226 -2.63 7.45 -19.11
CA PRO A 226 -1.19 7.22 -19.26
C PRO A 226 -0.57 6.79 -17.93
N VAL A 227 0.57 6.09 -18.02
CA VAL A 227 1.40 5.79 -16.84
C VAL A 227 1.80 7.09 -16.14
N GLU A 228 1.76 7.09 -14.81
CA GLU A 228 1.94 8.29 -14.00
C GLU A 228 3.35 8.89 -14.16
N ALA A 229 3.44 10.23 -14.05
CA ALA A 229 4.73 10.91 -13.98
C ALA A 229 5.38 10.68 -12.61
N THR A 230 6.64 10.28 -12.58
CA THR A 230 7.37 10.13 -11.31
C THR A 230 7.48 11.48 -10.60
N VAL A 231 7.02 11.54 -9.35
CA VAL A 231 7.19 12.71 -8.48
C VAL A 231 8.39 12.42 -7.57
N PHE A 232 9.40 13.28 -7.61
CA PHE A 232 10.51 13.28 -6.67
C PHE A 232 11.05 14.70 -6.53
N ASP A 233 11.51 15.06 -5.34
CA ASP A 233 12.17 16.34 -5.07
C ASP A 233 13.70 16.14 -5.03
N PRO A 234 14.44 16.48 -6.10
CA PRO A 234 15.90 16.37 -6.10
C PRO A 234 16.58 17.39 -5.17
N THR A 235 15.84 18.39 -4.68
CA THR A 235 16.33 19.43 -3.79
C THR A 235 16.08 19.13 -2.32
N ASN A 236 15.42 18.01 -1.99
CA ASN A 236 15.18 17.61 -0.61
C ASN A 236 16.52 17.51 0.14
N PRO A 237 16.76 18.36 1.17
CA PRO A 237 18.04 18.41 1.86
C PRO A 237 18.36 17.12 2.62
N TYR A 238 17.37 16.31 3.01
CA TYR A 238 17.57 15.02 3.69
C TYR A 238 18.12 13.94 2.74
N VAL A 239 17.89 14.08 1.44
CA VAL A 239 18.48 13.22 0.40
C VAL A 239 19.77 13.85 -0.10
N LEU A 240 19.73 15.14 -0.47
CA LEU A 240 20.86 15.82 -1.10
C LEU A 240 22.08 15.95 -0.18
N ALA A 241 21.89 16.25 1.12
CA ALA A 241 23.01 16.43 2.05
C ALA A 241 23.92 15.19 2.20
N PRO A 242 23.40 13.98 2.50
CA PRO A 242 24.25 12.80 2.58
C PRO A 242 24.86 12.43 1.23
N HIS A 243 24.16 12.68 0.11
CA HIS A 243 24.71 12.50 -1.23
C HIS A 243 25.85 13.47 -1.55
N LEU A 244 25.78 14.73 -1.12
CA LEU A 244 26.88 15.70 -1.25
C LEU A 244 28.09 15.27 -0.40
N CYS A 245 27.86 14.73 0.80
CA CYS A 245 28.95 14.16 1.61
C CYS A 245 29.60 12.95 0.93
N ALA A 246 28.78 12.04 0.36
CA ALA A 246 29.27 10.89 -0.39
C ALA A 246 30.08 11.33 -1.62
N ALA A 247 29.54 12.25 -2.42
CA ALA A 247 30.22 12.83 -3.57
C ALA A 247 31.56 13.49 -3.17
N ALA A 248 31.58 14.29 -2.09
CA ALA A 248 32.79 14.93 -1.56
C ALA A 248 33.83 13.94 -1.02
N ALA A 249 33.42 12.74 -0.64
CA ALA A 249 34.31 11.64 -0.22
C ALA A 249 34.91 10.89 -1.40
N GLU A 250 34.19 10.79 -2.51
CA GLU A 250 34.67 10.22 -3.77
C GLU A 250 35.64 11.18 -4.48
N ALA A 251 35.25 12.45 -4.60
CA ALA A 251 36.08 13.51 -5.16
C ALA A 251 35.70 14.88 -4.54
N PRO A 252 36.68 15.79 -4.30
CA PRO A 252 36.35 17.11 -3.78
C PRO A 252 35.38 17.86 -4.70
N LEU A 253 34.25 18.31 -4.14
CA LEU A 253 33.25 19.07 -4.89
C LEU A 253 33.81 20.43 -5.27
N ARG A 254 33.67 20.82 -6.54
CA ARG A 254 34.13 22.13 -7.03
C ARG A 254 32.97 23.09 -7.27
N ALA A 255 33.29 24.38 -7.27
CA ALA A 255 32.28 25.43 -7.41
C ALA A 255 31.57 25.38 -8.79
N GLU A 256 32.28 24.89 -9.81
CA GLU A 256 31.79 24.76 -11.19
C GLU A 256 30.86 23.54 -11.37
N GLU A 257 30.81 22.63 -10.39
CA GLU A 257 30.05 21.37 -10.44
C GLU A 257 28.72 21.47 -9.68
N LEU A 258 28.48 22.57 -8.95
CA LEU A 258 27.32 22.71 -8.06
C LEU A 258 25.98 22.64 -8.80
N ASP A 259 25.95 23.08 -10.06
CA ASP A 259 24.73 23.05 -10.88
C ASP A 259 24.26 21.61 -11.18
N LEU A 260 25.15 20.61 -11.08
CA LEU A 260 24.79 19.19 -11.24
C LEU A 260 23.85 18.69 -10.13
N PHE A 261 23.89 19.34 -8.96
CA PHE A 261 23.16 18.94 -7.75
C PHE A 261 21.87 19.75 -7.55
N GLY A 262 21.62 20.73 -8.42
CA GLY A 262 20.41 21.54 -8.39
C GLY A 262 20.50 22.81 -7.54
N PRO A 263 19.43 23.62 -7.52
CA PRO A 263 19.38 24.86 -6.77
C PRO A 263 19.45 24.61 -5.26
N GLY A 264 19.97 25.58 -4.50
CA GLY A 264 20.11 25.45 -3.04
C GLY A 264 21.35 24.64 -2.58
N THR A 265 22.09 24.02 -3.50
CA THR A 265 23.27 23.21 -3.18
C THR A 265 24.33 23.99 -2.41
N ARG A 266 24.58 25.25 -2.78
CA ARG A 266 25.62 26.06 -2.13
C ARG A 266 25.25 26.36 -0.67
N GLU A 267 24.02 26.75 -0.44
CA GLU A 267 23.47 27.02 0.89
C GLU A 267 23.55 25.75 1.76
N LEU A 268 23.22 24.59 1.19
CA LEU A 268 23.32 23.32 1.88
C LEU A 268 24.78 22.94 2.21
N LEU A 269 25.72 23.19 1.29
CA LEU A 269 27.15 23.00 1.55
C LEU A 269 27.66 23.91 2.67
N ASP A 270 27.20 25.15 2.75
CA ASP A 270 27.55 26.07 3.84
C ASP A 270 27.01 25.55 5.19
N VAL A 271 25.80 24.97 5.22
CA VAL A 271 25.26 24.28 6.40
C VAL A 271 26.10 23.06 6.77
N LEU A 272 26.49 22.23 5.81
CA LEU A 272 27.34 21.06 6.04
C LEU A 272 28.72 21.42 6.58
N VAL A 273 29.30 22.54 6.11
CA VAL A 273 30.56 23.06 6.63
C VAL A 273 30.39 23.61 8.04
N ALA A 274 29.32 24.36 8.30
CA ALA A 274 29.03 24.89 9.63
C ALA A 274 28.80 23.77 10.67
N ARG A 275 28.17 22.67 10.26
CA ARG A 275 27.98 21.46 11.08
C ARG A 275 29.23 20.58 11.19
N GLY A 276 30.33 20.95 10.52
CA GLY A 276 31.59 20.21 10.52
C GLY A 276 31.60 18.95 9.67
N ALA A 277 30.52 18.63 8.94
CA ALA A 277 30.44 17.47 8.07
C ALA A 277 31.38 17.56 6.85
N LEU A 278 31.55 18.78 6.32
CA LEU A 278 32.49 19.07 5.23
C LEU A 278 33.47 20.16 5.63
N ARG A 279 34.61 20.20 4.94
CA ARG A 279 35.58 21.29 5.08
C ARG A 279 35.74 22.04 3.78
N ARG A 280 35.46 23.34 3.80
CA ARG A 280 35.71 24.25 2.67
C ARG A 280 37.20 24.60 2.58
N ARG A 281 37.75 24.55 1.37
CA ARG A 281 39.07 25.05 0.98
C ARG A 281 38.92 25.92 -0.27
N THR A 282 40.01 26.55 -0.72
CA THR A 282 40.02 27.37 -1.94
C THR A 282 39.60 26.59 -3.18
N SER A 283 39.93 25.31 -3.24
CA SER A 283 39.69 24.42 -4.37
C SER A 283 38.37 23.64 -4.32
N GLY A 284 37.57 23.77 -3.25
CA GLY A 284 36.31 23.04 -3.14
C GLY A 284 35.93 22.63 -1.71
N TRP A 285 34.97 21.70 -1.62
CA TRP A 285 34.48 21.09 -0.38
C TRP A 285 34.99 19.65 -0.27
N TYR A 286 35.48 19.30 0.92
CA TYR A 286 36.17 18.05 1.17
C TYR A 286 35.51 17.29 2.31
N TRP A 287 35.32 15.99 2.12
CA TRP A 287 35.08 15.07 3.24
C TRP A 287 36.38 14.88 4.03
N THR A 288 36.34 15.00 5.35
CA THR A 288 37.54 14.95 6.21
C THR A 288 37.46 13.90 7.32
N HIS A 289 36.45 13.04 7.31
CA HIS A 289 36.27 12.02 8.33
C HIS A 289 36.82 10.68 7.84
N ALA A 290 37.29 9.85 8.78
CA ALA A 290 37.72 8.49 8.48
C ALA A 290 36.54 7.56 8.16
N GLU A 291 35.35 7.91 8.64
CA GLU A 291 34.11 7.19 8.38
C GLU A 291 33.67 7.32 6.92
N GLN A 292 32.98 6.29 6.42
CA GLN A 292 32.45 6.30 5.05
C GLN A 292 31.21 7.19 4.98
N ALA A 293 31.27 8.27 4.20
CA ALA A 293 30.15 9.17 3.97
C ALA A 293 28.89 8.47 3.42
N ALA A 294 29.07 7.38 2.66
CA ALA A 294 27.95 6.58 2.15
C ALA A 294 27.04 6.01 3.25
N ARG A 295 27.53 5.83 4.49
CA ARG A 295 26.71 5.39 5.63
C ARG A 295 25.70 6.44 6.09
N LEU A 296 25.87 7.70 5.68
CA LEU A 296 24.91 8.76 5.96
C LEU A 296 23.69 8.68 5.02
N THR A 297 23.77 7.90 3.94
CA THR A 297 22.72 7.80 2.93
C THR A 297 21.84 6.57 3.20
N ASP A 298 20.56 6.81 3.46
CA ASP A 298 19.52 5.77 3.44
C ASP A 298 18.70 5.90 2.15
N LEU A 299 19.04 5.08 1.14
CA LEU A 299 18.36 5.10 -0.17
C LEU A 299 16.87 4.73 -0.10
N ARG A 300 16.43 4.09 1.00
CA ARG A 300 15.03 3.69 1.17
C ARG A 300 14.26 4.60 2.11
N GLY A 301 14.91 5.61 2.69
CA GLY A 301 14.29 6.59 3.58
C GLY A 301 13.61 5.96 4.80
N THR A 302 14.07 4.79 5.24
CA THR A 302 13.52 4.01 6.37
C THR A 302 13.74 4.67 7.74
N GLY A 303 14.54 5.73 7.79
CA GLY A 303 14.69 6.58 8.97
C GLY A 303 15.66 6.00 10.01
N GLY A 304 16.66 5.25 9.56
CA GLY A 304 17.72 4.68 10.39
C GLY A 304 17.84 3.16 10.26
N ASP A 305 18.71 2.58 11.09
CA ASP A 305 18.92 1.13 11.08
C ASP A 305 17.63 0.39 11.48
N PRO A 306 17.27 -0.69 10.77
CA PRO A 306 16.05 -1.43 11.07
C PRO A 306 16.18 -2.22 12.38
N VAL A 307 15.06 -2.36 13.09
CA VAL A 307 14.94 -3.17 14.30
C VAL A 307 14.97 -4.65 13.93
N ARG A 308 15.86 -5.41 14.57
CA ARG A 308 16.02 -6.86 14.39
C ARG A 308 15.04 -7.60 15.30
N VAL A 309 14.29 -8.54 14.76
CA VAL A 309 13.36 -9.39 15.52
C VAL A 309 14.04 -10.72 15.83
N VAL A 310 14.37 -10.95 17.10
CA VAL A 310 15.20 -12.09 17.54
C VAL A 310 14.45 -12.96 18.52
N GLU A 311 14.43 -14.26 18.27
CA GLU A 311 13.84 -15.25 19.19
C GLU A 311 14.71 -15.40 20.44
N GLY A 312 14.20 -15.00 21.60
CA GLY A 312 15.00 -14.86 22.83
C GLY A 312 15.62 -16.16 23.33
N THR A 313 14.97 -17.30 23.10
CA THR A 313 15.45 -18.61 23.58
C THR A 313 16.53 -19.23 22.72
N THR A 314 16.55 -18.94 21.41
CA THR A 314 17.44 -19.58 20.43
C THR A 314 18.48 -18.62 19.87
N GLY A 315 18.27 -17.31 20.00
CA GLY A 315 19.05 -16.28 19.32
C GLY A 315 18.79 -16.21 17.81
N ARG A 316 17.79 -16.94 17.30
CA ARG A 316 17.46 -16.98 15.87
C ARG A 316 16.88 -15.65 15.44
N LEU A 317 17.46 -15.06 14.38
CA LEU A 317 16.91 -13.88 13.72
C LEU A 317 15.71 -14.29 12.87
N LEU A 318 14.54 -13.71 13.15
CA LEU A 318 13.30 -13.97 12.39
C LEU A 318 13.05 -12.96 11.27
N GLY A 319 13.75 -11.84 11.29
CA GLY A 319 13.60 -10.76 10.31
C GLY A 319 13.87 -9.38 10.87
N THR A 320 13.47 -8.37 10.10
CA THR A 320 13.66 -6.95 10.46
C THR A 320 12.39 -6.11 10.24
N VAL A 321 12.30 -5.02 10.99
CA VAL A 321 11.22 -4.04 10.95
C VAL A 321 11.82 -2.64 10.83
N ASP A 322 11.21 -1.78 10.03
CA ASP A 322 11.72 -0.43 9.77
C ASP A 322 11.65 0.43 11.04
N SER A 323 12.67 1.25 11.32
CA SER A 323 12.80 2.01 12.57
C SER A 323 11.58 2.90 12.84
N ALA A 324 11.06 3.57 11.80
CA ALA A 324 9.87 4.42 11.89
C ALA A 324 8.58 3.67 12.28
N ALA A 325 8.50 2.36 12.00
CA ALA A 325 7.34 1.54 12.31
C ALA A 325 7.47 0.75 13.61
N ALA A 326 8.67 0.66 14.18
CA ALA A 326 9.01 -0.23 15.29
C ALA A 326 8.06 -0.07 16.49
N ASP A 327 7.88 1.17 16.94
CA ASP A 327 7.04 1.54 18.10
C ASP A 327 5.59 1.06 17.96
N SER A 328 5.09 0.91 16.73
CA SER A 328 3.69 0.48 16.46
C SER A 328 3.54 -1.01 16.10
N THR A 329 4.65 -1.71 15.83
CA THR A 329 4.62 -3.06 15.25
C THR A 329 5.35 -4.11 16.08
N VAL A 330 6.41 -3.72 16.80
CA VAL A 330 7.24 -4.60 17.62
C VAL A 330 7.48 -4.00 19.01
N HIS A 331 6.54 -3.22 19.52
CA HIS A 331 6.53 -2.81 20.93
C HIS A 331 6.38 -4.03 21.86
N ALA A 332 6.76 -3.89 23.13
CA ALA A 332 6.51 -4.92 24.14
C ALA A 332 5.02 -5.33 24.16
N GLY A 333 4.76 -6.63 24.14
CA GLY A 333 3.43 -7.22 24.04
C GLY A 333 2.86 -7.36 22.63
N ALA A 334 3.52 -6.81 21.59
CA ALA A 334 3.05 -6.93 20.21
C ALA A 334 3.07 -8.38 19.71
N VAL A 335 2.09 -8.74 18.88
CA VAL A 335 2.07 -10.04 18.18
C VAL A 335 2.74 -9.89 16.82
N TYR A 336 3.83 -10.63 16.64
CA TYR A 336 4.60 -10.75 15.41
C TYR A 336 4.38 -12.12 14.77
N VAL A 337 3.97 -12.13 13.50
CA VAL A 337 3.71 -13.38 12.76
C VAL A 337 4.83 -13.62 11.75
N HIS A 338 5.37 -14.83 11.73
CA HIS A 338 6.40 -15.25 10.78
C HIS A 338 6.07 -16.66 10.27
N GLN A 339 5.76 -16.78 8.98
CA GLN A 339 5.38 -18.03 8.30
C GLN A 339 4.23 -18.75 9.02
N GLY A 340 3.19 -17.99 9.38
CA GLY A 340 2.03 -18.48 10.15
C GLY A 340 2.30 -18.81 11.62
N ALA A 341 3.54 -18.76 12.12
CA ALA A 341 3.82 -18.92 13.54
C ALA A 341 3.74 -17.58 14.27
N SER A 342 3.07 -17.59 15.42
CA SER A 342 2.91 -16.42 16.29
C SER A 342 4.04 -16.30 17.32
N TYR A 343 4.52 -15.08 17.45
CA TYR A 343 5.53 -14.65 18.41
C TYR A 343 5.00 -13.44 19.16
N VAL A 344 5.23 -13.38 20.47
CA VAL A 344 4.91 -12.19 21.28
C VAL A 344 6.22 -11.51 21.64
N VAL A 345 6.27 -10.20 21.42
CA VAL A 345 7.43 -9.38 21.80
C VAL A 345 7.48 -9.29 23.32
N ASP A 346 8.59 -9.76 23.88
CA ASP A 346 8.87 -9.69 25.31
C ASP A 346 9.44 -8.31 25.68
N ASP A 347 10.36 -7.79 24.86
CA ASP A 347 11.04 -6.53 25.09
C ASP A 347 11.45 -5.85 23.77
N LEU A 348 11.47 -4.51 23.75
CA LEU A 348 11.94 -3.71 22.64
C LEU A 348 13.05 -2.78 23.12
N ASP A 349 14.29 -3.11 22.74
CA ASP A 349 15.45 -2.26 22.94
C ASP A 349 15.60 -1.29 21.76
N LEU A 350 15.24 -0.04 21.99
CA LEU A 350 15.34 1.05 21.00
C LEU A 350 16.77 1.53 20.80
N VAL A 351 17.68 1.30 21.75
CA VAL A 351 19.08 1.74 21.66
C VAL A 351 19.87 0.79 20.76
N ASP A 352 19.73 -0.52 21.00
CA ASP A 352 20.42 -1.55 20.22
C ASP A 352 19.65 -1.99 18.96
N GLY A 353 18.41 -1.52 18.81
CA GLY A 353 17.54 -1.84 17.67
C GLY A 353 17.18 -3.33 17.63
N VAL A 354 16.73 -3.88 18.76
CA VAL A 354 16.38 -5.31 18.89
C VAL A 354 15.02 -5.47 19.57
N ALA A 355 14.14 -6.25 18.95
CA ALA A 355 12.91 -6.75 19.55
C ALA A 355 13.10 -8.23 19.90
N LEU A 356 13.10 -8.55 21.20
CA LEU A 356 13.18 -9.92 21.69
C LEU A 356 11.78 -10.54 21.71
N VAL A 357 11.64 -11.72 21.12
CA VAL A 357 10.34 -12.39 21.00
C VAL A 357 10.37 -13.83 21.49
N GLY A 358 9.23 -14.26 22.03
CA GLY A 358 8.97 -15.64 22.41
C GLY A 358 7.87 -16.25 21.56
N ARG A 359 8.05 -17.50 21.09
CA ARG A 359 6.99 -18.23 20.39
C ARG A 359 5.83 -18.49 21.35
N ARG A 360 4.61 -18.06 20.99
CA ARG A 360 3.39 -18.28 21.78
C ARG A 360 2.23 -18.51 20.85
N ASP A 361 1.44 -19.53 21.15
CA ASP A 361 0.17 -19.75 20.46
C ASP A 361 -0.89 -18.83 21.06
N VAL A 362 -1.40 -17.91 20.25
CA VAL A 362 -2.33 -16.86 20.67
C VAL A 362 -3.44 -16.73 19.65
N ASP A 363 -4.66 -16.51 20.12
CA ASP A 363 -5.87 -16.32 19.34
C ASP A 363 -6.20 -14.83 19.12
N TYR A 364 -5.25 -13.94 19.37
CA TYR A 364 -5.43 -12.50 19.29
C TYR A 364 -4.31 -11.80 18.51
N GLY A 365 -4.62 -10.64 17.94
CA GLY A 365 -3.66 -9.69 17.38
C GLY A 365 -3.49 -8.45 18.24
N THR A 366 -2.56 -7.57 17.87
CA THR A 366 -2.32 -6.29 18.54
C THR A 366 -2.43 -5.10 17.59
N TRP A 367 -3.06 -4.03 18.06
CA TRP A 367 -3.24 -2.76 17.34
C TRP A 367 -2.75 -1.61 18.22
N ALA A 368 -1.65 -0.97 17.81
CA ALA A 368 -1.12 0.19 18.50
C ALA A 368 -2.11 1.37 18.47
N ARG A 369 -2.01 2.23 19.49
CA ARG A 369 -2.72 3.50 19.62
C ARG A 369 -1.70 4.60 19.82
N TRP A 370 -1.87 5.69 19.10
CA TRP A 370 -0.96 6.81 19.13
C TRP A 370 -1.70 8.13 19.03
N VAL A 371 -1.00 9.18 19.44
CA VAL A 371 -1.41 10.57 19.23
C VAL A 371 -0.45 11.21 18.23
N THR A 372 -0.99 12.15 17.44
CA THR A 372 -0.21 12.92 16.48
C THR A 372 -0.53 14.40 16.65
N SER A 373 0.50 15.24 16.63
CA SER A 373 0.38 16.70 16.54
C SER A 373 1.17 17.22 15.34
N THR A 374 0.79 18.39 14.85
CA THR A 374 1.44 19.06 13.72
C THR A 374 1.69 20.52 14.07
N GLU A 375 2.88 21.01 13.75
CA GLU A 375 3.27 22.41 13.91
C GLU A 375 3.75 22.97 12.56
N ILE A 376 3.26 24.14 12.16
CA ILE A 376 3.69 24.81 10.93
C ILE A 376 5.04 25.49 11.18
N ARG A 377 6.10 25.04 10.50
CA ARG A 377 7.43 25.64 10.58
C ARG A 377 7.55 26.85 9.66
N SER A 378 7.05 26.73 8.43
CA SER A 378 7.04 27.81 7.45
C SER A 378 6.00 27.57 6.38
N THR A 379 5.48 28.65 5.79
CA THR A 379 4.59 28.60 4.63
C THR A 379 5.40 28.94 3.39
N THR A 380 5.51 27.98 2.47
CA THR A 380 6.21 28.13 1.19
C THR A 380 5.31 28.77 0.14
N ALA A 381 4.05 28.34 0.09
CA ALA A 381 3.06 28.85 -0.84
C ALA A 381 1.66 28.88 -0.20
N GLU A 382 0.90 29.93 -0.50
CA GLU A 382 -0.47 30.11 -0.03
C GLU A 382 -1.35 30.62 -1.18
N ARG A 383 -2.57 30.09 -1.29
CA ARG A 383 -3.63 30.57 -2.17
C ARG A 383 -4.90 30.77 -1.37
N ARG A 384 -5.69 31.78 -1.75
CA ARG A 384 -6.97 32.11 -1.10
C ARG A 384 -8.12 31.66 -1.98
N TRP A 385 -8.98 30.83 -1.42
CA TRP A 385 -10.25 30.41 -1.99
C TRP A 385 -11.34 31.15 -1.22
N GLY A 386 -11.54 32.43 -1.56
CA GLY A 386 -12.39 33.33 -0.77
C GLY A 386 -11.98 33.34 0.72
N PRO A 387 -12.85 32.90 1.64
CA PRO A 387 -12.53 32.79 3.07
C PRO A 387 -11.63 31.60 3.43
N VAL A 388 -11.49 30.60 2.55
CA VAL A 388 -10.67 29.40 2.76
C VAL A 388 -9.23 29.69 2.38
N THR A 389 -8.29 29.18 3.17
CA THR A 389 -6.86 29.23 2.86
C THR A 389 -6.39 27.87 2.38
N TRP A 390 -5.63 27.84 1.30
CA TRP A 390 -4.95 26.66 0.79
C TRP A 390 -3.44 26.88 0.90
N GLY A 391 -2.77 26.14 1.78
CA GLY A 391 -1.36 26.35 2.14
C GLY A 391 -0.48 25.14 1.83
N PHE A 392 0.81 25.41 1.63
CA PHE A 392 1.86 24.42 1.48
C PHE A 392 3.15 24.92 2.13
N GLY A 393 3.88 24.03 2.79
CA GLY A 393 5.12 24.39 3.45
C GLY A 393 5.64 23.32 4.40
N ALA A 394 6.66 23.68 5.17
CA ALA A 394 7.33 22.78 6.11
C ALA A 394 6.54 22.68 7.42
N VAL A 395 6.42 21.46 7.92
CA VAL A 395 5.76 21.13 9.19
C VAL A 395 6.59 20.14 10.00
N ASP A 396 6.41 20.18 11.31
CA ASP A 396 6.89 19.12 12.20
C ASP A 396 5.69 18.27 12.64
N VAL A 397 5.75 16.97 12.34
CA VAL A 397 4.71 16.01 12.72
C VAL A 397 5.24 15.15 13.86
N THR A 398 4.68 15.29 15.05
CA THR A 398 5.10 14.50 16.22
C THR A 398 4.11 13.39 16.50
N THR A 399 4.57 12.15 16.53
CA THR A 399 3.75 10.97 16.84
C THR A 399 4.29 10.25 18.07
N GLN A 400 3.40 9.80 18.96
CA GLN A 400 3.77 9.00 20.12
C GLN A 400 2.81 7.82 20.29
N VAL A 401 3.36 6.60 20.34
CA VAL A 401 2.59 5.40 20.68
C VAL A 401 2.38 5.34 22.19
N LEU A 402 1.13 5.45 22.62
CA LEU A 402 0.75 5.50 24.04
C LEU A 402 0.27 4.15 24.58
N GLY A 403 0.02 3.18 23.70
CA GLY A 403 -0.55 1.90 24.10
C GLY A 403 -0.96 1.05 22.92
N TYR A 404 -1.65 -0.06 23.20
CA TYR A 404 -2.21 -0.94 22.19
C TYR A 404 -3.46 -1.66 22.69
N GLN A 405 -4.25 -2.19 21.76
CA GLN A 405 -5.39 -3.07 22.03
C GLN A 405 -5.06 -4.49 21.60
N ARG A 406 -5.44 -5.46 22.44
CA ARG A 406 -5.53 -6.87 22.05
C ARG A 406 -6.92 -7.15 21.53
N LYS A 407 -7.03 -7.72 20.34
CA LYS A 407 -8.32 -8.13 19.77
C LYS A 407 -8.28 -9.58 19.32
N ARG A 408 -9.30 -10.35 19.68
CA ARG A 408 -9.42 -11.76 19.27
C ARG A 408 -9.58 -11.85 17.76
N ILE A 409 -9.04 -12.91 17.18
CA ILE A 409 -9.17 -13.23 15.77
C ILE A 409 -10.11 -14.45 15.66
N PRO A 410 -11.08 -14.46 14.72
CA PRO A 410 -11.30 -13.49 13.65
C PRO A 410 -12.35 -12.41 13.96
N ASP A 411 -13.07 -12.50 15.08
CA ASP A 411 -14.20 -11.63 15.42
C ASP A 411 -13.82 -10.18 15.78
N MET A 412 -12.52 -9.92 15.98
CA MET A 412 -11.96 -8.60 16.32
C MET A 412 -12.50 -8.04 17.64
N GLU A 413 -13.00 -8.90 18.54
CA GLU A 413 -13.46 -8.48 19.86
C GLU A 413 -12.30 -7.94 20.69
N VAL A 414 -12.46 -6.74 21.28
CA VAL A 414 -11.42 -6.12 22.12
C VAL A 414 -11.32 -6.88 23.44
N LEU A 415 -10.21 -7.61 23.63
CA LEU A 415 -9.92 -8.37 24.85
C LEU A 415 -9.37 -7.49 25.98
N GLY A 416 -8.69 -6.40 25.62
CA GLY A 416 -8.08 -5.49 26.58
C GLY A 416 -7.23 -4.42 25.92
N SER A 417 -6.85 -3.42 26.71
CA SER A 417 -5.92 -2.35 26.30
C SER A 417 -4.78 -2.27 27.29
N GLU A 418 -3.59 -1.97 26.80
CA GLU A 418 -2.40 -1.76 27.62
C GLU A 418 -1.74 -0.44 27.25
N THR A 419 -1.14 0.20 28.24
CA THR A 419 -0.41 1.46 28.09
C THR A 419 1.07 1.16 27.84
N LEU A 420 1.70 1.98 27.00
CA LEU A 420 3.11 1.92 26.70
C LEU A 420 3.75 3.26 27.02
N ASP A 421 5.01 3.24 27.43
CA ASP A 421 5.84 4.43 27.64
C ASP A 421 6.93 4.47 26.57
N LEU A 422 6.52 4.85 25.35
CA LEU A 422 7.41 4.97 24.20
C LEU A 422 7.68 6.44 23.88
N PRO A 423 8.88 6.77 23.37
CA PRO A 423 9.25 8.15 23.09
C PRO A 423 8.39 8.74 21.96
N ALA A 424 8.14 10.04 22.05
CA ALA A 424 7.58 10.79 20.92
C ALA A 424 8.64 10.94 19.81
N ARG A 425 8.23 10.77 18.56
CA ARG A 425 9.07 10.94 17.37
C ARG A 425 8.56 12.09 16.53
N THR A 426 9.43 13.06 16.26
CA THR A 426 9.12 14.19 15.38
C THR A 426 9.70 13.95 13.99
N LEU A 427 8.85 14.07 12.98
CA LEU A 427 9.15 14.01 11.56
C LEU A 427 9.06 15.42 10.98
N PRO A 428 10.20 16.08 10.69
CA PRO A 428 10.20 17.30 9.88
C PRO A 428 9.92 16.92 8.42
N THR A 429 8.85 17.45 7.85
CA THR A 429 8.37 17.10 6.50
C THR A 429 7.67 18.29 5.84
N THR A 430 7.11 18.10 4.65
CA THR A 430 6.23 19.07 4.00
C THR A 430 4.77 18.61 4.07
N ALA A 431 3.87 19.58 4.17
CA ALA A 431 2.43 19.34 4.15
C ALA A 431 1.71 20.31 3.21
N VAL A 432 0.59 19.83 2.70
CA VAL A 432 -0.50 20.67 2.16
C VAL A 432 -1.58 20.74 3.23
N TRP A 433 -2.15 21.92 3.41
CA TRP A 433 -3.27 22.10 4.33
C TRP A 433 -4.30 23.05 3.76
N TRP A 434 -5.51 22.94 4.30
CA TRP A 434 -6.53 23.94 4.06
C TRP A 434 -7.23 24.32 5.34
N THR A 435 -7.56 25.60 5.46
CA THR A 435 -8.22 26.18 6.62
C THR A 435 -9.59 26.71 6.22
N ALA A 436 -10.59 26.44 7.05
CA ALA A 436 -11.93 26.93 6.89
C ALA A 436 -12.37 27.70 8.14
N PRO A 437 -12.75 28.99 8.00
CA PRO A 437 -13.31 29.76 9.12
C PRO A 437 -14.62 29.17 9.65
N ALA A 438 -14.94 29.47 10.90
CA ALA A 438 -16.15 28.98 11.56
C ALA A 438 -17.44 29.35 10.80
N GLU A 439 -17.45 30.50 10.12
CA GLU A 439 -18.57 30.97 9.30
C GLU A 439 -18.83 30.06 8.10
N VAL A 440 -17.77 29.51 7.48
CA VAL A 440 -17.87 28.55 6.37
C VAL A 440 -18.46 27.23 6.87
N LEU A 441 -18.00 26.75 8.02
CA LEU A 441 -18.53 25.55 8.66
C LEU A 441 -20.02 25.73 9.03
N ALA A 442 -20.37 26.86 9.63
CA ALA A 442 -21.74 27.17 10.02
C ALA A 442 -22.67 27.26 8.81
N ALA A 443 -22.23 27.90 7.71
CA ALA A 443 -22.98 27.96 6.46
C ALA A 443 -23.22 26.58 5.83
N ALA A 444 -22.29 25.64 6.03
CA ALA A 444 -22.41 24.25 5.62
C ALA A 444 -23.28 23.38 6.58
N GLY A 445 -23.83 23.97 7.64
CA GLY A 445 -24.59 23.25 8.67
C GLY A 445 -23.72 22.29 9.49
N ILE A 446 -22.45 22.65 9.70
CA ILE A 446 -21.50 21.91 10.53
C ILE A 446 -21.44 22.60 11.89
N THR A 447 -21.84 21.88 12.93
CA THR A 447 -21.84 22.36 14.31
C THR A 447 -20.50 22.10 14.99
N VAL A 448 -20.29 22.67 16.17
CA VAL A 448 -19.09 22.43 16.98
C VAL A 448 -18.91 20.94 17.31
N GLU A 449 -20.02 20.22 17.51
CA GLU A 449 -20.03 18.79 17.82
C GLU A 449 -19.69 17.91 16.61
N THR A 450 -20.12 18.33 15.41
CA THR A 450 -19.93 17.56 14.17
C THR A 450 -18.65 17.93 13.42
N ALA A 451 -18.06 19.09 13.70
CA ALA A 451 -16.84 19.56 13.04
C ALA A 451 -15.66 18.59 13.14
N PRO A 452 -15.31 18.02 14.33
CA PRO A 452 -14.21 17.06 14.42
C PRO A 452 -14.42 15.84 13.51
N GLY A 453 -15.63 15.28 13.50
CA GLY A 453 -15.95 14.13 12.66
C GLY A 453 -15.99 14.45 11.16
N ALA A 454 -16.42 15.65 10.78
CA ALA A 454 -16.46 16.10 9.39
C ALA A 454 -15.05 16.31 8.82
N LEU A 455 -14.19 17.01 9.57
CA LEU A 455 -12.80 17.27 9.19
C LEU A 455 -11.99 15.97 9.12
N HIS A 456 -12.17 15.08 10.09
CA HIS A 456 -11.47 13.80 10.15
C HIS A 456 -11.89 12.85 9.01
N ALA A 457 -13.17 12.80 8.67
CA ALA A 457 -13.64 12.06 7.51
C ALA A 457 -13.12 12.64 6.18
N ALA A 458 -13.08 13.97 6.05
CA ALA A 458 -12.51 14.63 4.88
C ALA A 458 -11.00 14.39 4.75
N GLU A 459 -10.26 14.43 5.85
CA GLU A 459 -8.83 14.12 5.94
C GLU A 459 -8.55 12.68 5.46
N HIS A 460 -9.22 11.69 6.05
CA HIS A 460 -9.02 10.29 5.70
C HIS A 460 -9.26 10.00 4.22
N ALA A 461 -10.36 10.54 3.68
CA ALA A 461 -10.68 10.38 2.27
C ALA A 461 -9.65 11.10 1.38
N SER A 462 -9.19 12.29 1.79
CA SER A 462 -8.17 13.06 1.05
C SER A 462 -6.85 12.30 0.97
N ILE A 463 -6.38 11.73 2.08
CA ILE A 463 -5.18 10.86 2.11
C ILE A 463 -5.37 9.65 1.18
N GLY A 464 -6.56 9.04 1.21
CA GLY A 464 -6.88 7.89 0.36
C GLY A 464 -6.89 8.23 -1.14
N LEU A 465 -7.27 9.45 -1.51
CA LEU A 465 -7.45 9.86 -2.91
C LEU A 465 -6.24 10.60 -3.51
N LEU A 466 -5.29 11.09 -2.70
CA LEU A 466 -4.10 11.76 -3.23
C LEU A 466 -3.24 10.86 -4.16
N PRO A 467 -3.09 9.54 -3.94
CA PRO A 467 -2.42 8.64 -4.88
C PRO A 467 -2.97 8.63 -6.31
N LEU A 468 -4.22 9.08 -6.53
CA LEU A 468 -4.79 9.25 -7.86
C LEU A 468 -4.04 10.33 -8.68
N LEU A 469 -3.40 11.29 -7.99
CA LEU A 469 -2.85 12.52 -8.57
C LEU A 469 -1.34 12.68 -8.35
N ALA A 470 -0.81 11.97 -7.36
CA ALA A 470 0.60 11.90 -7.03
C ALA A 470 1.04 10.42 -7.05
N THR A 471 2.16 10.13 -7.69
CA THR A 471 2.74 8.78 -7.80
C THR A 471 3.32 8.35 -6.46
N CYS A 472 2.44 8.02 -5.53
CA CYS A 472 2.72 7.64 -4.15
C CYS A 472 1.76 6.55 -3.73
N ASP A 473 2.07 5.88 -2.64
CA ASP A 473 1.11 5.04 -1.95
C ASP A 473 0.42 5.80 -0.81
N ARG A 474 -0.78 5.35 -0.43
CA ARG A 474 -1.43 5.81 0.81
C ARG A 474 -0.51 5.68 2.02
N TRP A 475 0.38 4.68 2.05
CA TRP A 475 1.37 4.46 3.11
C TRP A 475 2.43 5.57 3.20
N ASP A 476 2.67 6.29 2.12
CA ASP A 476 3.65 7.38 1.98
C ASP A 476 3.13 8.75 2.45
N LEU A 477 1.87 8.78 2.92
CA LEU A 477 1.16 9.97 3.35
C LEU A 477 0.68 9.83 4.80
N GLY A 478 0.70 10.92 5.54
CA GLY A 478 -0.01 11.06 6.80
C GLY A 478 -0.96 12.25 6.77
N GLY A 479 -1.71 12.44 7.85
CA GLY A 479 -2.55 13.61 8.01
C GLY A 479 -2.96 13.81 9.45
N VAL A 480 -3.48 15.01 9.67
CA VAL A 480 -4.08 15.45 10.93
C VAL A 480 -5.22 16.40 10.59
N SER A 481 -6.33 16.27 11.29
CA SER A 481 -7.43 17.22 11.26
C SER A 481 -7.72 17.77 12.66
N THR A 482 -8.07 19.05 12.72
CA THR A 482 -8.46 19.68 13.98
C THR A 482 -9.51 20.77 13.72
N ALA A 483 -10.50 20.86 14.60
CA ALA A 483 -11.53 21.90 14.55
C ALA A 483 -10.98 23.29 14.90
N LEU A 484 -9.86 23.35 15.63
CA LEU A 484 -9.16 24.58 15.94
C LEU A 484 -7.66 24.27 16.05
N HIS A 485 -6.91 24.61 15.00
CA HIS A 485 -5.46 24.46 15.00
C HIS A 485 -4.79 25.64 15.71
N VAL A 486 -3.72 25.37 16.46
CA VAL A 486 -3.02 26.40 17.23
C VAL A 486 -2.38 27.47 16.34
N ASP A 487 -1.79 27.10 15.21
CA ASP A 487 -1.08 28.06 14.35
C ASP A 487 -2.02 28.82 13.40
N THR A 488 -3.16 28.24 13.04
CA THR A 488 -4.07 28.86 12.05
C THR A 488 -5.33 29.43 12.68
N GLU A 489 -5.60 29.13 13.96
CA GLU A 489 -6.78 29.54 14.73
C GLU A 489 -8.11 29.19 14.03
N GLN A 490 -8.09 28.18 13.17
CA GLN A 490 -9.22 27.77 12.32
C GLN A 490 -9.33 26.25 12.25
N ALA A 491 -10.45 25.76 11.70
CA ALA A 491 -10.57 24.36 11.33
C ALA A 491 -9.61 24.06 10.20
N THR A 492 -8.74 23.06 10.40
CA THR A 492 -7.64 22.76 9.48
C THR A 492 -7.49 21.28 9.25
N VAL A 493 -7.28 20.91 7.98
CA VAL A 493 -6.92 19.56 7.56
C VAL A 493 -5.54 19.61 6.93
N PHE A 494 -4.62 18.80 7.44
CA PHE A 494 -3.27 18.60 6.92
C PHE A 494 -3.17 17.24 6.24
N VAL A 495 -2.47 17.20 5.11
CA VAL A 495 -1.93 15.98 4.51
C VAL A 495 -0.45 16.21 4.26
N HIS A 496 0.39 15.33 4.79
CA HIS A 496 1.83 15.48 4.77
C HIS A 496 2.52 14.25 4.21
N ASP A 497 3.74 14.43 3.74
CA ASP A 497 4.57 13.33 3.28
C ASP A 497 5.11 12.56 4.49
N ALA A 498 5.22 11.24 4.39
CA ALA A 498 5.74 10.36 5.44
C ALA A 498 7.28 10.24 5.45
N TYR A 499 7.98 11.15 4.75
CA TYR A 499 9.42 11.15 4.58
C TYR A 499 10.05 12.43 5.12
N PRO A 500 11.26 12.36 5.73
CA PRO A 500 11.98 13.55 6.17
C PRO A 500 12.21 14.54 5.01
N GLY A 501 11.84 15.80 5.23
CA GLY A 501 11.95 16.87 4.23
C GLY A 501 10.90 16.86 3.12
N GLY A 502 10.04 15.84 3.05
CA GLY A 502 9.05 15.69 1.99
C GLY A 502 9.56 14.96 0.74
N ALA A 503 8.67 14.27 0.05
CA ALA A 503 8.91 13.58 -1.22
C ALA A 503 8.28 14.33 -2.43
N GLY A 504 7.51 15.38 -2.17
CA GLY A 504 6.82 16.20 -3.17
C GLY A 504 5.36 15.82 -3.39
N PHE A 505 4.80 14.89 -2.60
CA PHE A 505 3.40 14.48 -2.75
C PHE A 505 2.44 15.56 -2.25
N ALA A 506 2.76 16.15 -1.09
CA ALA A 506 2.07 17.31 -0.55
C ALA A 506 2.10 18.49 -1.53
N GLU A 507 3.24 18.76 -2.17
CA GLU A 507 3.35 19.82 -3.19
C GLU A 507 2.44 19.54 -4.39
N ARG A 508 2.41 18.29 -4.86
CA ARG A 508 1.49 17.86 -5.93
C ARG A 508 0.02 18.02 -5.53
N GLY A 509 -0.32 17.65 -4.30
CA GLY A 509 -1.64 17.86 -3.69
C GLY A 509 -1.99 19.34 -3.62
N TYR A 510 -1.02 20.20 -3.29
CA TYR A 510 -1.20 21.65 -3.31
C TYR A 510 -1.48 22.17 -4.73
N ALA A 511 -0.68 21.75 -5.72
CA ALA A 511 -0.82 22.16 -7.11
C ALA A 511 -2.19 21.78 -7.70
N LEU A 512 -2.69 20.58 -7.39
CA LEU A 512 -3.93 20.00 -7.92
C LEU A 512 -5.14 20.09 -6.97
N GLY A 513 -5.10 20.96 -5.96
CA GLY A 513 -6.03 20.98 -4.83
C GLY A 513 -7.52 20.83 -5.17
N ALA A 514 -8.05 21.61 -6.11
CA ALA A 514 -9.46 21.54 -6.48
C ALA A 514 -9.84 20.22 -7.16
N THR A 515 -8.98 19.69 -8.02
CA THR A 515 -9.18 18.37 -8.66
C THR A 515 -9.18 17.26 -7.62
N TRP A 516 -8.23 17.33 -6.68
CA TRP A 516 -8.10 16.38 -5.59
C TRP A 516 -9.34 16.37 -4.69
N LEU A 517 -9.75 17.53 -4.17
CA LEU A 517 -10.91 17.59 -3.28
C LEU A 517 -12.23 17.23 -3.97
N ARG A 518 -12.38 17.48 -5.28
CA ARG A 518 -13.55 17.01 -6.03
C ARG A 518 -13.60 15.49 -6.09
N ALA A 519 -12.47 14.82 -6.36
CA ALA A 519 -12.37 13.37 -6.36
C ALA A 519 -12.65 12.80 -4.96
N THR A 520 -12.08 13.40 -3.91
CA THR A 520 -12.36 13.08 -2.50
C THR A 520 -13.85 13.17 -2.19
N ARG A 521 -14.49 14.30 -2.51
CA ARG A 521 -15.92 14.53 -2.29
C ARG A 521 -16.77 13.51 -3.03
N GLN A 522 -16.45 13.23 -4.31
CA GLN A 522 -17.17 12.26 -5.13
C GLN A 522 -17.08 10.85 -4.54
N ALA A 523 -15.90 10.40 -4.10
CA ALA A 523 -15.71 9.09 -3.48
C ALA A 523 -16.56 8.93 -2.20
N ILE A 524 -16.61 9.96 -1.34
CA ILE A 524 -17.46 9.92 -0.14
C ILE A 524 -18.94 9.86 -0.50
N ALA A 525 -19.38 10.74 -1.41
CA ALA A 525 -20.80 10.90 -1.75
C ALA A 525 -21.39 9.71 -2.53
N THR A 526 -20.58 9.00 -3.32
CA THR A 526 -21.03 7.85 -4.13
C THR A 526 -20.99 6.53 -3.36
N CYS A 527 -20.25 6.47 -2.26
CA CYS A 527 -20.22 5.28 -1.42
C CYS A 527 -21.63 4.98 -0.84
N PRO A 528 -22.15 3.74 -0.93
CA PRO A 528 -23.51 3.41 -0.50
C PRO A 528 -23.67 3.31 1.03
N CYS A 529 -22.57 3.30 1.80
CA CYS A 529 -22.64 3.13 3.25
C CYS A 529 -23.37 4.29 3.94
N ARG A 530 -24.00 4.01 5.09
CA ARG A 530 -24.78 5.02 5.82
C ARG A 530 -23.92 5.99 6.64
N SER A 531 -23.01 5.46 7.47
CA SER A 531 -22.29 6.25 8.49
C SER A 531 -20.80 6.46 8.16
N GLY A 532 -20.30 5.84 7.10
CA GLY A 532 -18.88 5.83 6.77
C GLY A 532 -18.24 4.45 6.96
N CYS A 533 -17.45 4.03 5.98
CA CYS A 533 -16.79 2.72 5.94
C CYS A 533 -15.34 2.87 5.45
N PRO A 534 -14.53 1.79 5.50
CA PRO A 534 -13.17 1.79 4.96
C PRO A 534 -13.08 2.22 3.49
N ALA A 535 -14.11 1.95 2.69
CA ALA A 535 -14.21 2.40 1.29
C ALA A 535 -14.48 3.91 1.11
N CYS A 536 -14.61 4.72 2.16
CA CYS A 536 -14.81 6.16 1.99
C CYS A 536 -14.09 7.04 3.02
N VAL A 537 -14.35 6.86 4.32
CA VAL A 537 -13.93 7.81 5.36
C VAL A 537 -13.17 7.18 6.52
N GLN A 538 -13.01 5.85 6.55
CA GLN A 538 -12.17 5.21 7.56
C GLN A 538 -10.73 5.03 7.05
N SER A 539 -9.79 5.08 7.99
CA SER A 539 -8.37 4.88 7.75
C SER A 539 -7.81 3.75 8.60
N PRO A 540 -7.03 2.82 8.01
CA PRO A 540 -6.30 1.82 8.78
C PRO A 540 -5.14 2.43 9.57
N LYS A 541 -4.78 3.69 9.29
CA LYS A 541 -3.76 4.48 10.00
C LYS A 541 -4.34 5.40 11.07
N CYS A 542 -5.62 5.29 11.39
CA CYS A 542 -6.22 6.17 12.39
C CYS A 542 -5.84 5.70 13.81
N GLY A 543 -4.93 6.41 14.48
CA GLY A 543 -4.57 6.16 15.88
C GLY A 543 -5.74 6.37 16.86
N ASN A 544 -6.74 7.15 16.45
CA ASN A 544 -7.98 7.41 17.18
C ASN A 544 -9.08 6.36 16.93
N GLY A 545 -8.79 5.29 16.18
CA GLY A 545 -9.73 4.18 15.98
C GLY A 545 -10.94 4.55 15.12
N ASN A 546 -10.80 5.49 14.18
CA ASN A 546 -11.86 5.95 13.28
C ASN A 546 -13.07 6.56 14.00
N ASN A 547 -12.83 7.28 15.10
CA ASN A 547 -13.88 7.94 15.87
C ASN A 547 -13.41 9.31 16.40
N PRO A 548 -14.20 10.39 16.25
CA PRO A 548 -15.48 10.48 15.53
C PRO A 548 -15.29 10.51 14.00
N LEU A 549 -16.31 10.10 13.24
CA LEU A 549 -16.39 10.27 11.77
C LEU A 549 -17.82 10.63 11.38
N GLU A 550 -17.97 11.69 10.57
CA GLU A 550 -19.27 12.21 10.13
C GLU A 550 -19.31 12.30 8.60
N LYS A 551 -19.77 11.23 7.94
CA LYS A 551 -19.77 11.11 6.47
C LYS A 551 -20.51 12.27 5.78
N ASP A 552 -21.76 12.50 6.14
CA ASP A 552 -22.60 13.50 5.48
C ASP A 552 -22.09 14.93 5.76
N ALA A 553 -21.57 15.16 6.97
CA ALA A 553 -20.97 16.45 7.32
C ALA A 553 -19.67 16.69 6.54
N ALA A 554 -18.87 15.66 6.28
CA ALA A 554 -17.68 15.76 5.44
C ALA A 554 -18.02 16.12 3.99
N VAL A 555 -19.09 15.57 3.41
CA VAL A 555 -19.55 15.96 2.06
C VAL A 555 -19.94 17.43 2.02
N ARG A 556 -20.74 17.91 2.98
CA ARG A 556 -21.13 19.32 3.08
C ARG A 556 -19.93 20.24 3.29
N LEU A 557 -18.97 19.81 4.10
CA LEU A 557 -17.71 20.54 4.34
C LEU A 557 -16.92 20.71 3.04
N LEU A 558 -16.71 19.60 2.32
CA LEU A 558 -15.98 19.60 1.06
C LEU A 558 -16.71 20.44 -0.01
N ASP A 559 -18.05 20.38 -0.08
CA ASP A 559 -18.84 21.22 -0.96
C ASP A 559 -18.65 22.72 -0.64
N ALA A 560 -18.68 23.10 0.64
CA ALA A 560 -18.47 24.49 1.06
C ALA A 560 -17.05 24.99 0.78
N VAL A 561 -16.04 24.15 0.98
CA VAL A 561 -14.64 24.48 0.64
C VAL A 561 -14.47 24.63 -0.88
N LEU A 562 -15.00 23.69 -1.66
CA LEU A 562 -14.90 23.67 -3.12
C LEU A 562 -15.67 24.82 -3.80
N ALA A 563 -16.75 25.31 -3.18
CA ALA A 563 -17.51 26.45 -3.68
C ALA A 563 -16.68 27.75 -3.77
N HIS A 564 -15.54 27.80 -3.07
CA HIS A 564 -14.63 28.94 -3.12
C HIS A 564 -13.34 28.69 -3.92
N ALA A 565 -13.16 27.49 -4.49
CA ALA A 565 -11.96 27.15 -5.25
C ALA A 565 -11.87 27.96 -6.55
N ASP A 566 -10.64 28.35 -6.93
CA ASP A 566 -10.37 29.09 -8.16
C ASP A 566 -10.90 28.32 -9.39
N GLY A 567 -11.78 28.96 -10.17
CA GLY A 567 -12.44 28.35 -11.34
C GLY A 567 -13.75 27.61 -11.05
N SER A 568 -14.46 28.01 -9.99
CA SER A 568 -15.86 27.64 -9.71
C SER A 568 -16.86 28.34 -10.62
#